data_AF-A0A4Y6PQS7-F1
#
_entry.id   AF-A0A4Y6PQS7-F1
#
_cell.length_a   1.000
_cell.length_b   1.000
_cell.length_c   1.000
_cell.angle_alpha   90.00
_cell.angle_beta   90.00
_cell.angle_gamma   90.00
#
_symmetry.space_group_name_H-M   'P 1'
#
loop_
_entity.id
_entity.type
_entity.pdbx_description
1 polymer ?
#
loop_
_entity_poly.entity_id
_entity_poly.type
_entity_poly.pdbx_seq_one_letter_code
_entity_poly.pdbx_strand_id
1 'polypeptide(L)'
;MSALLLWVFVEPTTKAVLAEVIEEPAFRNFMAPELLLHVGLSTCLWFFVYLMGAYIWQAREPATVKLASSQRGTVMTETLIALPVLLMLIFGIAQLTVNNIAGIFTNLATIQAARAAWLWEREPCNSIECNPGERARIQAAAILTPVAPGAQRVGGGALSLAAQQMRATLAGAQHPRLTEDSGLLGFQMVDAVNLSRRKSANFARAVDNQSYSVRTIRKFTFAYHATIVEVSNPSAEEVRVELTYRHYNAFPFVGRLFGDVAEVAGRMGHYANIERSFEMKRLPRPNREAVVAPDHPKLY
;
A
#
# COMPACT_ATOMS: atom_id res chain seq x y z
N MET A 1 18.43 2.55 19.56
CA MET A 1 17.89 2.07 20.86
C MET A 1 16.39 1.77 20.83
N SER A 2 15.55 2.62 20.25
CA SER A 2 14.08 2.42 20.18
C SER A 2 13.65 1.10 19.53
N ALA A 3 14.29 0.67 18.43
CA ALA A 3 13.98 -0.60 17.78
C ALA A 3 14.32 -1.84 18.64
N LEU A 4 15.42 -1.78 19.41
CA LEU A 4 15.80 -2.84 20.36
C LEU A 4 14.87 -2.89 21.57
N LEU A 5 14.34 -1.73 22.00
CA LEU A 5 13.34 -1.67 23.07
C LEU A 5 11.98 -2.23 22.61
N LEU A 6 11.63 -2.02 21.33
CA LEU A 6 10.42 -2.59 20.74
C LEU A 6 10.52 -4.11 20.54
N TRP A 7 11.72 -4.67 20.40
CA TRP A 7 11.96 -6.11 20.24
C TRP A 7 11.38 -6.96 21.38
N VAL A 8 11.35 -6.43 22.60
CA VAL A 8 10.77 -7.10 23.77
C VAL A 8 9.27 -7.32 23.59
N PHE A 9 8.58 -6.39 22.92
CA PHE A 9 7.13 -6.42 22.70
C PHE A 9 6.71 -7.18 21.43
N VAL A 10 7.66 -7.67 20.63
CA VAL A 10 7.35 -8.46 19.44
C VAL A 10 6.95 -9.88 19.83
N GLU A 11 5.83 -10.34 19.27
CA GLU A 11 5.26 -11.67 19.51
C GLU A 11 6.25 -12.80 19.11
N PRO A 12 6.32 -13.91 19.85
CA PRO A 12 7.30 -14.98 19.59
C PRO A 12 7.22 -15.58 18.18
N THR A 13 6.01 -15.68 17.62
CA THR A 13 5.77 -16.15 16.25
C THR A 13 6.42 -15.24 15.22
N THR A 14 6.31 -13.92 15.41
CA THR A 14 6.95 -12.93 14.53
C THR A 14 8.47 -13.01 14.62
N LYS A 15 9.03 -13.30 15.81
CA LYS A 15 10.47 -13.52 15.99
C LYS A 15 10.96 -14.77 15.26
N ALA A 16 10.21 -15.86 15.32
CA ALA A 16 10.54 -17.11 14.64
C ALA A 16 10.54 -16.94 13.11
N VAL A 17 9.49 -16.30 12.56
CA VAL A 17 9.42 -16.00 11.12
C VAL A 17 10.55 -15.07 10.68
N LEU A 18 10.90 -14.05 11.48
CA LEU A 18 12.01 -13.17 11.16
C LEU A 18 13.35 -13.91 11.17
N ALA A 19 13.57 -14.82 12.12
CA ALA A 19 14.77 -15.64 12.18
C ALA A 19 14.92 -16.51 10.92
N GLU A 20 13.83 -17.15 10.49
CA GLU A 20 13.78 -17.96 9.27
C GLU A 20 14.06 -17.11 8.01
N VAL A 21 13.48 -15.91 7.91
CA VAL A 21 13.72 -14.98 6.79
C VAL A 21 15.18 -14.50 6.75
N ILE A 22 15.83 -14.32 7.90
CA ILE A 22 17.25 -13.90 7.98
C ILE A 22 18.20 -15.01 7.52
N GLU A 23 17.81 -16.28 7.64
CA GLU A 23 18.60 -17.42 7.17
C GLU A 23 18.54 -17.59 5.65
N GLU A 24 17.52 -17.06 4.99
CA GLU A 24 17.35 -17.18 3.55
C GLU A 24 18.45 -16.41 2.77
N PRO A 25 19.21 -17.06 1.88
CA PRO A 25 20.35 -16.44 1.18
C PRO A 25 19.94 -15.26 0.29
N ALA A 26 18.72 -15.27 -0.25
CA ALA A 26 18.18 -14.16 -1.02
C ALA A 26 18.01 -12.90 -0.15
N PHE A 27 17.58 -13.05 1.11
CA PHE A 27 17.46 -11.93 2.03
C PHE A 27 18.83 -11.32 2.38
N ARG A 28 19.82 -12.17 2.65
CA ARG A 28 21.18 -11.71 3.01
C ARG A 28 21.87 -10.93 1.90
N ASN A 29 21.73 -11.37 0.66
CA ASN A 29 22.45 -10.77 -0.46
C ASN A 29 21.79 -9.47 -0.96
N PHE A 30 20.46 -9.38 -0.92
CA PHE A 30 19.73 -8.26 -1.51
C PHE A 30 19.15 -7.30 -0.47
N MET A 31 18.49 -7.82 0.57
CA MET A 31 17.74 -7.00 1.53
C MET A 31 18.58 -6.52 2.71
N ALA A 32 19.54 -7.33 3.19
CA ALA A 32 20.37 -6.97 4.33
C ALA A 32 21.19 -5.68 4.15
N PRO A 33 21.87 -5.42 3.01
CA PRO A 33 22.63 -4.18 2.85
C PRO A 33 21.71 -2.95 2.81
N GLU A 34 20.55 -3.05 2.16
CA GLU A 34 19.55 -1.97 2.12
C GLU A 34 19.00 -1.68 3.52
N LEU A 35 18.66 -2.73 4.28
CA LEU A 35 18.16 -2.60 5.64
C LEU A 35 19.21 -1.99 6.58
N LEU A 36 20.46 -2.44 6.49
CA LEU A 36 21.59 -1.88 7.25
C LEU A 36 21.82 -0.41 6.90
N LEU A 37 21.78 -0.06 5.62
CA LEU A 37 21.92 1.32 5.16
C LEU A 37 20.77 2.18 5.68
N HIS A 38 19.55 1.68 5.67
CA HIS A 38 18.39 2.40 6.20
C HIS A 38 18.47 2.62 7.72
N VAL A 39 18.89 1.59 8.47
CA VAL A 39 19.12 1.69 9.92
C VAL A 39 20.27 2.65 10.22
N GLY A 40 21.35 2.62 9.43
CA GLY A 40 22.47 3.54 9.53
C GLY A 40 22.05 4.99 9.32
N LEU A 41 21.37 5.28 8.21
CA LEU A 41 20.85 6.62 7.91
C LEU A 41 19.85 7.12 8.97
N SER A 42 18.95 6.25 9.43
CA SER A 42 18.01 6.59 10.51
C SER A 42 18.74 6.94 11.81
N THR A 43 19.81 6.21 12.14
CA THR A 43 20.64 6.49 13.31
C THR A 43 21.39 7.81 13.17
N CYS A 44 21.97 8.09 11.99
CA CYS A 44 22.61 9.37 11.70
C CYS A 44 21.63 10.55 11.82
N LEU A 45 20.41 10.40 11.32
CA LEU A 45 19.38 11.42 11.41
C LEU A 45 18.98 11.69 12.87
N TRP A 46 18.77 10.64 13.67
CA TRP A 46 18.49 10.78 15.10
C TRP A 46 19.64 11.44 15.86
N PHE A 47 20.87 11.08 15.54
CA PHE A 47 22.06 11.70 16.12
C PHE A 47 22.13 13.19 15.77
N PHE A 48 21.80 13.55 14.52
CA PHE A 48 21.75 14.95 14.09
C PHE A 48 20.67 15.75 14.82
N VAL A 49 19.47 15.17 14.99
CA VAL A 49 18.38 15.77 15.78
C VAL A 49 18.79 15.96 17.24
N TYR A 50 19.45 14.96 17.84
CA TYR A 50 19.98 15.07 19.20
C TYR A 50 21.02 16.18 19.33
N LEU A 51 21.99 16.24 18.42
CA LEU A 51 23.01 17.30 18.41
C LEU A 51 22.38 18.68 18.24
N MET A 52 21.40 18.83 17.34
CA MET A 52 20.68 20.09 17.16
C MET A 52 19.91 20.49 18.42
N GLY A 53 19.24 19.53 19.07
CA GLY A 53 18.55 19.76 20.34
C GLY A 53 19.50 20.13 21.47
N ALA A 54 20.63 19.44 21.58
CA ALA A 54 21.68 19.72 22.57
C ALA A 54 22.31 21.10 22.32
N TYR A 55 22.56 21.47 21.06
CA TYR A 55 23.06 22.78 20.69
C TYR A 55 22.07 23.88 21.06
N ILE A 56 20.77 23.72 20.75
CA ILE A 56 19.73 24.67 21.15
C ILE A 56 19.63 24.77 22.68
N TRP A 57 19.75 23.64 23.39
CA TRP A 57 19.71 23.60 24.85
C TRP A 57 20.91 24.29 25.49
N GLN A 58 22.11 24.16 24.91
CA GLN A 58 23.32 24.82 25.38
C GLN A 58 23.34 26.31 24.99
N ALA A 59 22.84 26.65 23.80
CA ALA A 59 22.69 28.03 23.34
C ALA A 59 21.59 28.80 24.07
N ARG A 60 20.70 28.10 24.80
CA ARG A 60 19.86 28.70 25.83
C ARG A 60 20.71 29.04 27.04
N GLU A 61 21.48 30.12 26.96
CA GLU A 61 21.88 30.81 28.18
C GLU A 61 20.60 31.14 28.98
N PRO A 62 20.62 31.02 30.32
CA PRO A 62 19.55 31.55 31.15
C PRO A 62 19.65 33.07 31.07
N ALA A 63 19.13 33.65 29.98
CA ALA A 63 18.92 35.07 29.90
C ALA A 63 18.01 35.41 31.09
N THR A 64 18.58 36.09 32.08
CA THR A 64 17.87 36.72 33.19
C THR A 64 17.08 37.88 32.61
N VAL A 65 16.12 37.57 31.75
CA VAL A 65 15.17 38.53 31.22
C VAL A 65 14.31 38.90 32.41
N LYS A 66 14.61 40.06 33.01
CA LYS A 66 13.66 40.77 33.86
C LYS A 66 12.36 40.82 33.07
N LEU A 67 11.39 40.02 33.49
CA LEU A 67 10.04 40.00 32.95
C LEU A 67 9.47 41.41 33.10
N ALA A 68 9.67 42.25 32.08
CA ALA A 68 8.74 43.32 31.78
C ALA A 68 7.41 42.62 31.52
N SER A 69 6.44 42.86 32.40
CA SER A 69 5.12 42.25 32.50
C SER A 69 4.21 42.47 31.28
N SER A 70 4.76 42.79 30.09
CA SER A 70 4.03 43.28 28.91
C SER A 70 4.21 42.45 27.63
N GLN A 71 4.88 41.29 27.65
CA GLN A 71 5.17 40.50 26.43
C GLN A 71 4.37 39.19 26.26
N ARG A 72 3.36 38.92 27.10
CA ARG A 72 2.55 37.70 26.99
C ARG A 72 1.78 37.58 25.65
N GLY A 73 1.58 38.68 24.92
CA GLY A 73 0.94 38.68 23.60
C GLY A 73 1.90 38.43 22.42
N THR A 74 3.18 38.74 22.56
CA THR A 74 4.15 38.65 21.45
C THR A 74 4.49 37.20 21.10
N VAL A 75 4.59 36.32 22.10
CA VAL A 75 4.85 34.89 21.89
C VAL A 75 3.69 34.21 21.16
N MET A 76 2.44 34.60 21.47
CA MET A 76 1.25 34.04 20.81
C MET A 76 1.19 34.44 19.34
N THR A 77 1.51 35.70 19.02
CA THR A 77 1.52 36.22 17.65
C THR A 77 2.68 35.64 16.82
N GLU A 78 3.87 35.53 17.40
CA GLU A 78 5.03 34.89 16.75
C GLU A 78 4.76 33.41 16.46
N THR A 79 4.15 32.68 17.42
CA THR A 79 3.75 31.29 17.21
C THR A 79 2.68 31.17 16.13
N LEU A 80 1.71 32.09 16.06
CA LEU A 80 0.66 32.10 15.03
C LEU A 80 1.21 32.33 13.62
N ILE A 81 2.31 33.09 13.49
CA ILE A 81 2.98 33.32 12.20
C ILE A 81 3.89 32.15 11.82
N ALA A 82 4.62 31.58 12.79
CA ALA A 82 5.53 30.46 12.55
C ALA A 82 4.80 29.11 12.34
N LEU A 83 3.67 28.89 13.02
CA LEU A 83 2.95 27.62 13.02
C LEU A 83 2.47 27.18 11.63
N PRO A 84 1.87 28.03 10.77
CA PRO A 84 1.47 27.61 9.42
C PRO A 84 2.64 27.17 8.55
N VAL A 85 3.78 27.88 8.63
CA VAL A 85 5.00 27.53 7.89
C VAL A 85 5.55 26.19 8.37
N LEU A 86 5.62 26.00 9.68
CA LEU A 86 6.05 24.75 10.28
C LEU A 86 5.11 23.58 9.93
N LEU A 87 3.79 23.77 10.00
CA LEU A 87 2.81 22.76 9.63
C LEU A 87 2.88 22.41 8.14
N MET A 88 3.08 23.41 7.28
CA MET A 88 3.26 23.18 5.84
C MET A 88 4.53 22.36 5.56
N LEU A 89 5.63 22.65 6.26
CA LEU A 89 6.87 21.89 6.16
C LEU A 89 6.70 20.44 6.64
N ILE A 90 6.13 20.24 7.83
CA ILE A 90 5.92 18.91 8.41
C ILE A 90 4.98 18.08 7.53
N PHE A 91 3.83 18.63 7.13
CA PHE A 91 2.89 17.93 6.26
C PHE A 91 3.46 17.70 4.86
N GLY A 92 4.30 18.62 4.35
CA GLY A 92 5.00 18.44 3.08
C GLY A 92 5.98 17.27 3.11
N ILE A 93 6.82 17.19 4.15
CA ILE A 93 7.78 16.08 4.33
C ILE A 93 7.03 14.75 4.55
N ALA A 94 5.96 14.78 5.36
CA ALA A 94 5.12 13.62 5.60
C ALA A 94 4.45 13.11 4.31
N GLN A 95 3.88 14.00 3.49
CA GLN A 95 3.28 13.63 2.21
C GLN A 95 4.33 13.12 1.21
N LEU A 96 5.52 13.73 1.16
CA LEU A 96 6.62 13.25 0.32
C LEU A 96 7.03 11.83 0.70
N THR A 97 7.09 11.53 2.00
CA THR A 97 7.39 10.19 2.51
C THR A 97 6.32 9.18 2.08
N VAL A 98 5.04 9.54 2.20
CA VAL A 98 3.93 8.69 1.77
C VAL A 98 3.97 8.45 0.25
N ASN A 99 4.28 9.48 -0.55
CA ASN A 99 4.44 9.35 -2.00
C ASN A 99 5.59 8.42 -2.38
N ASN A 100 6.73 8.50 -1.66
CA ASN A 100 7.86 7.61 -1.89
C ASN A 100 7.52 6.15 -1.56
N ILE A 101 6.83 5.91 -0.43
CA ILE A 101 6.32 4.58 -0.07
C ILE A 101 5.37 4.07 -1.16
N ALA A 102 4.42 4.89 -1.61
CA ALA A 102 3.52 4.55 -2.69
C ALA A 102 4.29 4.17 -3.97
N GLY A 103 5.31 4.94 -4.35
CA GLY A 103 6.16 4.64 -5.50
C GLY A 103 6.87 3.29 -5.41
N ILE A 104 7.39 2.91 -4.24
CA ILE A 104 8.00 1.59 -4.02
C ILE A 104 6.95 0.48 -4.18
N PHE A 105 5.78 0.64 -3.56
CA PHE A 105 4.68 -0.33 -3.70
C PHE A 105 4.18 -0.42 -5.15
N THR A 106 4.17 0.67 -5.91
CA THR A 106 3.81 0.66 -7.34
C THR A 106 4.82 -0.13 -8.18
N ASN A 107 6.12 -0.04 -7.89
CA ASN A 107 7.13 -0.88 -8.55
C ASN A 107 6.85 -2.37 -8.30
N LEU A 108 6.64 -2.75 -7.04
CA LEU A 108 6.32 -4.13 -6.67
C LEU A 108 4.99 -4.59 -7.29
N ALA A 109 3.98 -3.74 -7.28
CA ALA A 109 2.67 -4.01 -7.86
C ALA A 109 2.76 -4.28 -9.36
N THR A 110 3.61 -3.54 -10.08
CA THR A 110 3.81 -3.72 -11.53
C THR A 110 4.46 -5.06 -11.83
N ILE A 111 5.47 -5.47 -11.03
CA ILE A 111 6.10 -6.80 -11.16
C ILE A 111 5.08 -7.92 -10.89
N GLN A 112 4.27 -7.80 -9.84
CA GLN A 112 3.26 -8.81 -9.52
C GLN A 112 2.13 -8.86 -10.55
N ALA A 113 1.70 -7.70 -11.05
CA ALA A 113 0.75 -7.61 -12.15
C ALA A 113 1.29 -8.26 -13.42
N ALA A 114 2.55 -8.02 -13.75
CA ALA A 114 3.19 -8.63 -14.91
C ALA A 114 3.30 -10.14 -14.76
N ARG A 115 3.67 -10.66 -13.58
CA ARG A 115 3.70 -12.11 -13.32
C ARG A 115 2.33 -12.75 -13.48
N ALA A 116 1.28 -12.07 -12.99
CA ALA A 116 -0.08 -12.52 -13.19
C ALA A 116 -0.48 -12.50 -14.67
N ALA A 117 -0.24 -11.39 -15.39
CA ALA A 117 -0.52 -11.31 -16.81
C ALA A 117 0.16 -12.43 -17.60
N TRP A 118 1.45 -12.67 -17.32
CA TRP A 118 2.25 -13.71 -17.97
C TRP A 118 1.79 -15.13 -17.71
N LEU A 119 1.37 -15.43 -16.47
CA LEU A 119 0.83 -16.74 -16.13
C LEU A 119 -0.51 -16.98 -16.83
N TRP A 120 -1.43 -16.01 -16.75
CA TRP A 120 -2.82 -16.17 -17.18
C TRP A 120 -3.03 -15.91 -18.67
N GLU A 121 -2.11 -15.24 -19.38
CA GLU A 121 -2.26 -14.92 -20.81
C GLU A 121 -2.47 -16.18 -21.68
N ARG A 122 -1.94 -17.32 -21.24
CA ARG A 122 -1.91 -18.55 -22.03
C ARG A 122 -2.89 -19.61 -21.60
N GLU A 123 -3.62 -19.36 -20.54
CA GLU A 123 -4.66 -20.29 -20.15
C GLU A 123 -5.83 -20.20 -21.14
N PRO A 124 -6.29 -21.35 -21.68
CA PRO A 124 -7.42 -21.36 -22.58
C PRO A 124 -8.68 -21.02 -21.79
N CYS A 125 -9.16 -19.79 -21.91
CA CYS A 125 -10.37 -19.36 -21.24
C CYS A 125 -11.40 -18.78 -22.21
N ASN A 126 -12.62 -19.29 -22.08
CA ASN A 126 -13.80 -18.83 -22.81
C ASN A 126 -14.65 -17.83 -22.00
N SER A 127 -14.21 -17.44 -20.80
CA SER A 127 -14.96 -16.53 -19.91
C SER A 127 -14.21 -15.22 -19.65
N ILE A 128 -14.98 -14.15 -19.42
CA ILE A 128 -14.49 -12.82 -19.02
C ILE A 128 -13.70 -12.88 -17.69
N GLU A 129 -13.96 -13.90 -16.86
CA GLU A 129 -13.35 -14.09 -15.54
C GLU A 129 -11.88 -14.54 -15.58
N CYS A 130 -11.37 -14.93 -16.75
CA CYS A 130 -9.96 -15.22 -16.97
C CYS A 130 -9.19 -14.09 -17.66
N ASN A 131 -9.77 -12.87 -17.77
CA ASN A 131 -9.06 -11.78 -18.42
C ASN A 131 -7.70 -11.53 -17.71
N PRO A 132 -6.55 -11.70 -18.39
CA PRO A 132 -5.23 -11.55 -17.76
C PRO A 132 -5.02 -10.13 -17.25
N GLY A 133 -5.60 -9.12 -17.89
CA GLY A 133 -5.57 -7.73 -17.42
C GLY A 133 -6.31 -7.55 -16.10
N GLU A 134 -7.44 -8.23 -15.92
CA GLU A 134 -8.20 -8.17 -14.67
C GLU A 134 -7.46 -8.87 -13.53
N ARG A 135 -6.85 -10.04 -13.79
CA ARG A 135 -6.01 -10.74 -12.81
C ARG A 135 -4.78 -9.91 -12.42
N ALA A 136 -4.13 -9.29 -13.40
CA ALA A 136 -3.01 -8.37 -13.20
C ALA A 136 -3.41 -7.16 -12.35
N ARG A 137 -4.57 -6.56 -12.63
CA ARG A 137 -5.14 -5.46 -11.84
C ARG A 137 -5.43 -5.85 -10.40
N ILE A 138 -6.04 -7.02 -10.16
CA ILE A 138 -6.35 -7.52 -8.82
C ILE A 138 -5.06 -7.71 -8.00
N GLN A 139 -4.03 -8.29 -8.62
CA GLN A 139 -2.73 -8.49 -7.95
C GLN A 139 -2.03 -7.16 -7.65
N ALA A 140 -2.02 -6.23 -8.59
CA ALA A 140 -1.54 -4.87 -8.34
C ALA A 140 -2.27 -4.20 -7.17
N ALA A 141 -3.60 -4.26 -7.17
CA ALA A 141 -4.44 -3.67 -6.14
C ALA A 141 -4.19 -4.28 -4.75
N ALA A 142 -3.97 -5.60 -4.68
CA ALA A 142 -3.61 -6.28 -3.44
C ALA A 142 -2.29 -5.73 -2.86
N ILE A 143 -1.27 -5.54 -3.70
CA ILE A 143 0.02 -4.96 -3.29
C ILE A 143 -0.12 -3.49 -2.88
N LEU A 144 -0.99 -2.72 -3.56
CA LEU A 144 -1.22 -1.30 -3.27
C LEU A 144 -2.16 -1.05 -2.08
N THR A 145 -2.77 -2.09 -1.53
CA THR A 145 -3.71 -1.99 -0.40
C THR A 145 -3.13 -1.26 0.82
N PRO A 146 -1.87 -1.47 1.25
CA PRO A 146 -1.32 -0.78 2.41
C PRO A 146 -1.30 0.75 2.27
N VAL A 147 -0.99 1.24 1.06
CA VAL A 147 -0.87 2.68 0.74
C VAL A 147 -2.20 3.32 0.33
N ALA A 148 -3.27 2.52 0.20
CA ALA A 148 -4.60 3.04 -0.04
C ALA A 148 -5.20 3.71 1.21
N PRO A 149 -6.02 4.75 1.05
CA PRO A 149 -6.72 5.40 2.15
C PRO A 149 -7.71 4.46 2.83
N GLY A 150 -7.73 4.48 4.18
CA GLY A 150 -8.54 3.57 4.99
C GLY A 150 -10.06 3.78 4.91
N ALA A 151 -10.49 5.01 4.67
CA ALA A 151 -11.92 5.35 4.67
C ALA A 151 -12.40 5.64 3.24
N GLN A 152 -12.91 4.62 2.58
CA GLN A 152 -13.60 4.78 1.30
C GLN A 152 -15.12 4.73 1.49
N ARG A 153 -15.84 5.53 0.69
CA ARG A 153 -17.28 5.32 0.42
C ARG A 153 -17.38 4.23 -0.64
N VAL A 154 -18.16 3.18 -0.39
CA VAL A 154 -18.44 2.09 -1.37
C VAL A 154 -19.38 2.61 -2.47
N GLY A 155 -18.97 3.67 -3.18
CA GLY A 155 -19.67 4.28 -4.31
C GLY A 155 -18.89 4.15 -5.62
N GLY A 156 -17.72 3.50 -5.61
CA GLY A 156 -17.03 3.07 -6.83
C GLY A 156 -17.82 1.94 -7.50
N GLY A 157 -17.72 1.85 -8.83
CA GLY A 157 -18.48 0.90 -9.65
C GLY A 157 -18.38 -0.57 -9.22
N ALA A 158 -19.13 -1.45 -9.88
CA ALA A 158 -19.14 -2.87 -9.54
C ALA A 158 -17.71 -3.46 -9.58
N LEU A 159 -17.35 -4.22 -8.54
CA LEU A 159 -16.16 -5.07 -8.55
C LEU A 159 -16.43 -6.29 -9.43
N SER A 160 -15.43 -6.74 -10.19
CA SER A 160 -15.50 -8.04 -10.85
C SER A 160 -15.66 -9.17 -9.83
N LEU A 161 -16.22 -10.32 -10.24
CA LEU A 161 -16.35 -11.48 -9.35
C LEU A 161 -15.00 -11.90 -8.77
N ALA A 162 -13.95 -11.92 -9.58
CA ALA A 162 -12.59 -12.23 -9.14
C ALA A 162 -12.07 -11.21 -8.12
N ALA A 163 -12.36 -9.92 -8.28
CA ALA A 163 -11.99 -8.90 -7.30
C ALA A 163 -12.80 -9.06 -6.00
N GLN A 164 -14.07 -9.47 -6.08
CA GLN A 164 -14.88 -9.78 -4.90
C GLN A 164 -14.34 -11.00 -4.14
N GLN A 165 -13.90 -12.04 -4.86
CA GLN A 165 -13.23 -13.20 -4.29
C GLN A 165 -11.93 -12.82 -3.58
N MET A 166 -11.07 -12.02 -4.21
CA MET A 166 -9.84 -11.53 -3.55
C MET A 166 -10.15 -10.68 -2.31
N ARG A 167 -11.19 -9.85 -2.38
CA ARG A 167 -11.63 -9.05 -1.23
C ARG A 167 -12.13 -9.94 -0.09
N ALA A 168 -12.83 -11.03 -0.40
CA ALA A 168 -13.28 -12.03 0.56
C ALA A 168 -12.09 -12.79 1.16
N THR A 169 -11.12 -13.23 0.37
CA THR A 169 -9.93 -13.92 0.90
C THR A 169 -9.11 -13.02 1.83
N LEU A 170 -8.96 -11.73 1.52
CA LEU A 170 -8.32 -10.77 2.42
C LEU A 170 -9.08 -10.61 3.75
N ALA A 171 -10.41 -10.63 3.71
CA ALA A 171 -11.24 -10.59 4.91
C ALA A 171 -11.11 -11.88 5.74
N GLY A 172 -11.18 -13.04 5.06
CA GLY A 172 -11.07 -14.36 5.67
C GLY A 172 -9.70 -14.63 6.28
N ALA A 173 -8.62 -14.15 5.66
CA ALA A 173 -7.26 -14.26 6.19
C ALA A 173 -7.05 -13.54 7.53
N GLN A 174 -7.96 -12.62 7.87
CA GLN A 174 -7.92 -11.87 9.14
C GLN A 174 -8.85 -12.49 10.18
N HIS A 175 -9.50 -13.59 9.85
CA HIS A 175 -10.30 -14.34 10.80
C HIS A 175 -9.36 -15.13 11.73
N PRO A 176 -9.54 -15.06 13.07
CA PRO A 176 -8.70 -15.79 14.02
C PRO A 176 -8.85 -17.32 13.93
N ARG A 177 -9.85 -17.80 13.17
CA ARG A 177 -10.03 -19.22 12.89
C ARG A 177 -9.62 -19.48 11.46
N LEU A 178 -8.50 -20.18 11.30
CA LEU A 178 -8.12 -20.78 10.03
C LEU A 178 -9.19 -21.83 9.69
N THR A 179 -9.87 -21.64 8.57
CA THR A 179 -10.80 -22.62 8.02
C THR A 179 -10.34 -23.02 6.64
N GLU A 180 -10.62 -24.25 6.24
CA GLU A 180 -10.25 -24.76 4.91
C GLU A 180 -10.84 -23.89 3.79
N ASP A 181 -11.99 -23.23 4.04
CA ASP A 181 -12.62 -22.29 3.12
C ASP A 181 -12.74 -20.87 3.73
N SER A 182 -11.58 -20.25 3.93
CA SER A 182 -11.48 -18.84 4.35
C SER A 182 -12.15 -17.87 3.37
N GLY A 183 -12.31 -18.25 2.10
CA GLY A 183 -12.96 -17.44 1.06
C GLY A 183 -14.46 -17.28 1.33
N LEU A 184 -15.17 -18.38 1.59
CA LEU A 184 -16.61 -18.36 1.85
C LEU A 184 -16.97 -17.56 3.11
N LEU A 185 -16.22 -17.73 4.20
CA LEU A 185 -16.40 -16.91 5.41
C LEU A 185 -16.12 -15.42 5.13
N GLY A 186 -15.09 -15.15 4.34
CA GLY A 186 -14.74 -13.81 3.91
C GLY A 186 -15.86 -13.11 3.14
N PHE A 187 -16.59 -13.84 2.28
CA PHE A 187 -17.73 -13.30 1.54
C PHE A 187 -18.84 -12.81 2.47
N GLN A 188 -19.22 -13.64 3.45
CA GLN A 188 -20.24 -13.28 4.44
C GLN A 188 -19.84 -12.03 5.24
N MET A 189 -18.55 -11.92 5.61
CA MET A 189 -18.02 -10.73 6.28
C MET A 189 -18.07 -9.48 5.41
N VAL A 190 -17.66 -9.60 4.14
CA VAL A 190 -17.65 -8.49 3.19
C VAL A 190 -19.05 -7.93 2.97
N ASP A 191 -20.07 -8.79 2.86
CA ASP A 191 -21.46 -8.37 2.69
C ASP A 191 -22.00 -7.64 3.91
N ALA A 192 -21.69 -8.11 5.11
CA ALA A 192 -22.03 -7.42 6.36
C ALA A 192 -21.39 -6.01 6.42
N VAL A 193 -20.19 -5.85 5.86
CA VAL A 193 -19.46 -4.58 5.84
C VAL A 193 -20.01 -3.60 4.79
N ASN A 194 -20.47 -4.10 3.64
CA ASN A 194 -21.07 -3.30 2.57
C ASN A 194 -22.41 -2.65 2.99
N LEU A 195 -23.14 -3.26 3.94
CA LEU A 195 -24.39 -2.71 4.51
C LEU A 195 -24.16 -1.42 5.32
N SER A 196 -22.93 -1.13 5.74
CA SER A 196 -22.57 0.11 6.45
C SER A 196 -22.30 1.28 5.49
N ARG A 197 -23.33 1.70 4.73
CA ARG A 197 -23.36 2.87 3.82
C ARG A 197 -23.30 4.23 4.54
N ARG A 198 -22.41 4.43 5.52
CA ARG A 198 -22.32 5.71 6.26
C ARG A 198 -21.56 6.79 5.49
N LYS A 199 -22.12 8.02 5.52
CA LYS A 199 -21.59 9.27 4.96
C LYS A 199 -20.28 9.70 5.65
N SER A 200 -19.41 10.29 4.83
CA SER A 200 -18.14 10.98 5.10
C SER A 200 -17.03 10.19 5.81
N ALA A 201 -15.93 10.04 5.08
CA ALA A 201 -14.66 9.51 5.51
C ALA A 201 -13.77 10.65 6.04
N ASN A 202 -13.95 11.03 7.30
CA ASN A 202 -13.08 11.99 7.98
C ASN A 202 -11.74 11.30 8.29
N PHE A 203 -10.61 12.00 8.25
CA PHE A 203 -9.29 11.42 8.54
C PHE A 203 -9.26 10.65 9.88
N ALA A 204 -9.84 11.24 10.94
CA ALA A 204 -9.98 10.58 12.25
C ALA A 204 -10.74 9.25 12.19
N ARG A 205 -11.77 9.13 11.34
CA ARG A 205 -12.49 7.85 11.14
C ARG A 205 -11.65 6.83 10.38
N ALA A 206 -10.74 7.27 9.53
CA ALA A 206 -9.85 6.38 8.79
C ALA A 206 -8.80 5.71 9.69
N VAL A 207 -8.47 6.34 10.84
CA VAL A 207 -7.44 5.86 11.77
C VAL A 207 -8.05 5.16 13.00
N ASP A 208 -9.11 5.71 13.61
CA ASP A 208 -9.48 5.31 14.98
C ASP A 208 -10.75 4.43 15.09
N ASN A 209 -11.68 4.49 14.12
CA ASN A 209 -13.05 3.97 14.33
C ASN A 209 -13.42 2.71 13.54
N GLN A 210 -12.49 2.14 12.76
CA GLN A 210 -12.77 0.95 11.95
C GLN A 210 -11.86 -0.20 12.35
N SER A 211 -12.45 -1.38 12.53
CA SER A 211 -11.71 -2.61 12.73
C SER A 211 -10.72 -2.83 11.58
N TYR A 212 -9.61 -3.50 11.89
CA TYR A 212 -8.56 -3.77 10.92
C TYR A 212 -9.09 -4.52 9.68
N SER A 213 -10.06 -5.42 9.89
CA SER A 213 -10.66 -6.19 8.79
C SER A 213 -11.48 -5.36 7.82
N VAL A 214 -12.37 -4.53 8.37
CA VAL A 214 -13.16 -3.58 7.57
C VAL A 214 -12.26 -2.62 6.81
N ARG A 215 -11.18 -2.15 7.45
CA ARG A 215 -10.22 -1.23 6.84
C ARG A 215 -9.49 -1.88 5.67
N THR A 216 -9.07 -3.13 5.82
CA THR A 216 -8.35 -3.87 4.76
C THR A 216 -9.22 -4.05 3.52
N ILE A 217 -10.47 -4.49 3.72
CA ILE A 217 -11.46 -4.66 2.64
C ILE A 217 -11.70 -3.34 1.87
N ARG A 218 -11.83 -2.22 2.60
CA ARG A 218 -12.04 -0.88 2.01
C ARG A 218 -10.81 -0.37 1.28
N LYS A 219 -9.62 -0.57 1.86
CA LYS A 219 -8.35 -0.22 1.23
C LYS A 219 -8.13 -0.98 -0.07
N PHE A 220 -8.41 -2.28 -0.09
CA PHE A 220 -8.33 -3.08 -1.30
C PHE A 220 -9.32 -2.60 -2.36
N THR A 221 -10.57 -2.35 -1.98
CA THR A 221 -11.60 -1.84 -2.90
C THR A 221 -11.17 -0.50 -3.51
N PHE A 222 -10.54 0.37 -2.70
CA PHE A 222 -10.04 1.65 -3.19
C PHE A 222 -8.87 1.45 -4.15
N ALA A 223 -7.89 0.64 -3.74
CA ALA A 223 -6.71 0.33 -4.55
C ALA A 223 -7.13 -0.24 -5.91
N TYR A 224 -8.11 -1.13 -5.94
CA TYR A 224 -8.65 -1.70 -7.17
C TYR A 224 -9.20 -0.62 -8.11
N HIS A 225 -10.06 0.28 -7.62
CA HIS A 225 -10.61 1.34 -8.45
C HIS A 225 -9.60 2.43 -8.81
N ALA A 226 -8.59 2.65 -7.98
CA ALA A 226 -7.52 3.62 -8.20
C ALA A 226 -6.40 3.09 -9.12
N THR A 227 -6.38 1.79 -9.39
CA THR A 227 -5.38 1.15 -10.24
C THR A 227 -6.00 0.87 -11.62
N ILE A 228 -5.27 1.24 -12.65
CA ILE A 228 -5.52 0.90 -14.05
C ILE A 228 -4.34 0.05 -14.51
N VAL A 229 -4.62 -1.07 -15.15
CA VAL A 229 -3.61 -1.96 -15.70
C VAL A 229 -3.94 -2.23 -17.16
N GLU A 230 -2.98 -1.96 -18.02
CA GLU A 230 -3.04 -2.26 -19.45
C GLU A 230 -2.00 -3.34 -19.75
N VAL A 231 -2.45 -4.44 -20.34
CA VAL A 231 -1.58 -5.54 -20.75
C VAL A 231 -1.47 -5.46 -22.27
N SER A 232 -0.26 -5.26 -22.76
CA SER A 232 0.05 -5.16 -24.17
C SER A 232 1.12 -6.19 -24.56
N ASN A 233 1.12 -6.56 -25.83
CA ASN A 233 2.05 -7.54 -26.39
C ASN A 233 2.88 -6.84 -27.46
N PRO A 234 3.95 -6.12 -27.07
CA PRO A 234 4.76 -5.35 -28.02
C PRO A 234 5.48 -6.26 -29.03
N SER A 235 5.73 -7.52 -28.67
CA SER A 235 6.35 -8.53 -29.50
C SER A 235 5.64 -9.88 -29.33
N ALA A 236 5.86 -10.81 -30.28
CA ALA A 236 5.40 -12.19 -30.15
C ALA A 236 6.02 -12.92 -28.94
N GLU A 237 7.16 -12.44 -28.44
CA GLU A 237 7.93 -13.05 -27.35
C GLU A 237 7.81 -12.31 -26.01
N GLU A 238 7.07 -11.22 -25.92
CA GLU A 238 7.09 -10.35 -24.73
C GLU A 238 5.69 -9.95 -24.29
N VAL A 239 5.51 -9.85 -22.98
CA VAL A 239 4.31 -9.33 -22.33
C VAL A 239 4.71 -8.07 -21.59
N ARG A 240 4.07 -6.95 -21.92
CA ARG A 240 4.25 -5.66 -21.25
C ARG A 240 3.02 -5.38 -20.40
N VAL A 241 3.27 -4.92 -19.18
CA VAL A 241 2.23 -4.43 -18.28
C VAL A 241 2.52 -2.99 -17.93
N GLU A 242 1.55 -2.12 -18.22
CA GLU A 242 1.56 -0.71 -17.86
C GLU A 242 0.55 -0.50 -16.75
N LEU A 243 1.04 0.00 -15.62
CA LEU A 243 0.26 0.21 -14.41
C LEU A 243 0.23 1.71 -14.10
N THR A 244 -0.98 2.24 -13.98
CA THR A 244 -1.23 3.59 -13.48
C THR A 244 -1.95 3.51 -12.15
N TYR A 245 -1.34 4.03 -11.09
CA TYR A 245 -1.96 4.15 -9.78
C TYR A 245 -2.26 5.60 -9.43
N ARG A 246 -3.53 5.90 -9.15
CA ARG A 246 -3.98 7.22 -8.67
C ARG A 246 -3.86 7.28 -7.15
N HIS A 247 -2.70 7.69 -6.67
CA HIS A 247 -2.40 7.77 -5.24
C HIS A 247 -3.10 8.97 -4.60
N TYR A 248 -3.85 8.75 -3.52
CA TYR A 248 -4.57 9.81 -2.80
C TYR A 248 -3.64 10.57 -1.84
N ASN A 249 -3.54 11.89 -2.02
CA ASN A 249 -2.79 12.76 -1.11
C ASN A 249 -3.60 12.98 0.18
N ALA A 250 -3.06 12.51 1.30
CA ALA A 250 -3.77 12.48 2.57
C ALA A 250 -3.84 13.84 3.26
N PHE A 251 -2.81 14.66 3.10
CA PHE A 251 -2.67 15.93 3.82
C PHE A 251 -3.32 17.08 3.02
N PRO A 252 -4.38 17.72 3.54
CA PRO A 252 -5.17 18.70 2.77
C PRO A 252 -4.39 19.98 2.45
N PHE A 253 -3.50 20.44 3.35
CA PHE A 253 -2.74 21.67 3.17
C PHE A 253 -1.67 21.58 2.07
N VAL A 254 -1.25 20.37 1.72
CA VAL A 254 -0.24 20.12 0.67
C VAL A 254 -0.79 19.33 -0.50
N GLY A 255 -2.08 18.98 -0.48
CA GLY A 255 -2.69 18.14 -1.52
C GLY A 255 -2.50 18.72 -2.93
N ARG A 256 -2.67 20.04 -3.07
CA ARG A 256 -2.50 20.79 -4.33
C ARG A 256 -1.04 20.85 -4.81
N LEU A 257 -0.05 20.73 -3.92
CA LEU A 257 1.36 20.73 -4.31
C LEU A 257 1.78 19.39 -4.95
N PHE A 258 1.15 18.30 -4.53
CA PHE A 258 1.55 16.95 -4.92
C PHE A 258 0.55 16.25 -5.85
N GLY A 259 -0.54 16.89 -6.25
CA GLY A 259 -1.53 16.23 -7.11
C GLY A 259 -2.72 17.09 -7.52
N ASP A 260 -3.40 16.59 -8.54
CA ASP A 260 -4.52 17.25 -9.18
C ASP A 260 -5.85 16.85 -8.53
N VAL A 261 -6.83 17.74 -8.62
CA VAL A 261 -8.18 17.46 -8.13
C VAL A 261 -8.84 16.45 -9.06
N ALA A 262 -9.15 15.27 -8.54
CA ALA A 262 -9.82 14.21 -9.28
C ALA A 262 -10.83 13.47 -8.41
N GLU A 263 -11.75 12.76 -9.07
CA GLU A 263 -12.61 11.78 -8.42
C GLU A 263 -12.08 10.37 -8.70
N VAL A 264 -11.79 9.62 -7.64
CA VAL A 264 -11.45 8.20 -7.74
C VAL A 264 -12.37 7.41 -6.85
N ALA A 265 -13.13 6.49 -7.45
CA ALA A 265 -14.01 5.57 -6.75
C ALA A 265 -15.05 6.25 -5.84
N GLY A 266 -15.66 7.34 -6.32
CA GLY A 266 -16.66 8.11 -5.57
C GLY A 266 -16.08 9.06 -4.51
N ARG A 267 -14.76 9.27 -4.51
CA ARG A 267 -14.05 10.15 -3.58
C ARG A 267 -13.36 11.27 -4.36
N MET A 268 -13.79 12.50 -4.11
CA MET A 268 -13.07 13.70 -4.51
C MET A 268 -11.84 13.91 -3.63
N GLY A 269 -10.73 14.32 -4.23
CA GLY A 269 -9.48 14.55 -3.52
C GLY A 269 -8.37 15.03 -4.45
N HIS A 270 -7.18 15.19 -3.87
CA HIS A 270 -5.96 15.40 -4.64
C HIS A 270 -5.29 14.06 -4.90
N TYR A 271 -4.94 13.81 -6.15
CA TYR A 271 -4.38 12.54 -6.59
C TYR A 271 -3.08 12.76 -7.38
N ALA A 272 -2.08 11.95 -7.06
CA ALA A 272 -0.84 11.84 -7.83
C ALA A 272 -0.90 10.60 -8.71
N ASN A 273 -0.64 10.73 -10.01
CA ASN A 273 -0.51 9.58 -10.89
C ASN A 273 0.90 8.99 -10.78
N ILE A 274 0.97 7.71 -10.44
CA ILE A 274 2.22 6.95 -10.42
C ILE A 274 2.13 5.90 -11.53
N GLU A 275 2.89 6.12 -12.59
CA GLU A 275 2.91 5.28 -13.78
C GLU A 275 4.18 4.43 -13.79
N ARG A 276 4.03 3.13 -14.04
CA ARG A 276 5.13 2.17 -14.11
C ARG A 276 4.85 1.15 -15.20
N SER A 277 5.89 0.71 -15.89
CA SER A 277 5.82 -0.37 -16.85
C SER A 277 6.81 -1.48 -16.50
N PHE A 278 6.45 -2.72 -16.81
CA PHE A 278 7.35 -3.85 -16.70
C PHE A 278 7.13 -4.81 -17.87
N GLU A 279 8.23 -5.33 -18.38
CA GLU A 279 8.26 -6.25 -19.51
C GLU A 279 8.86 -7.58 -19.09
N MET A 280 8.28 -8.66 -19.58
CA MET A 280 8.82 -9.98 -19.38
C MET A 280 8.71 -10.85 -20.61
N LYS A 281 9.70 -11.72 -20.77
CA LYS A 281 9.71 -12.73 -21.81
C LYS A 281 8.57 -13.70 -21.60
N ARG A 282 7.75 -13.87 -22.62
CA ARG A 282 6.61 -14.77 -22.66
C ARG A 282 7.07 -16.22 -22.47
N LEU A 283 6.22 -17.03 -21.84
CA LEU A 283 6.48 -18.47 -21.68
C LEU A 283 6.75 -19.16 -23.03
N PRO A 284 7.42 -20.32 -23.07
CA PRO A 284 7.31 -21.26 -24.19
C PRO A 284 5.92 -21.87 -24.22
N ARG A 285 5.30 -22.10 -25.39
CA ARG A 285 3.95 -22.68 -25.43
C ARG A 285 4.03 -24.08 -24.83
N PRO A 286 3.19 -24.46 -23.84
CA PRO A 286 3.11 -25.85 -23.45
C PRO A 286 2.73 -26.65 -24.71
N ASN A 287 3.51 -27.68 -25.03
CA ASN A 287 3.29 -28.50 -26.22
C ASN A 287 1.86 -29.02 -26.21
N ARG A 288 1.06 -28.59 -27.20
CA ARG A 288 -0.33 -29.03 -27.39
C ARG A 288 -0.46 -30.54 -27.64
N GLU A 289 0.64 -31.23 -27.91
CA GLU A 289 0.69 -32.66 -28.26
C GLU A 289 0.65 -33.60 -27.04
N ALA A 290 0.88 -33.11 -25.82
CA ALA A 290 0.83 -33.96 -24.62
C ALA A 290 -0.61 -34.21 -24.09
N VAL A 291 -1.63 -33.63 -24.72
CA VAL A 291 -3.06 -33.80 -24.37
C VAL A 291 -3.83 -34.43 -25.53
N VAL A 292 -3.20 -35.34 -26.27
CA VAL A 292 -3.94 -36.41 -26.94
C VAL A 292 -4.01 -37.55 -25.94
N ALA A 293 -5.18 -37.72 -25.34
CA ALA A 293 -5.46 -38.75 -24.36
C ALA A 293 -5.01 -40.15 -24.86
N PRO A 294 -4.45 -41.01 -23.99
CA PRO A 294 -4.40 -42.43 -24.32
C PRO A 294 -5.85 -42.93 -24.41
N ASP A 295 -6.17 -43.59 -25.53
CA ASP A 295 -7.40 -44.35 -25.74
C ASP A 295 -7.79 -45.09 -24.45
N HIS A 296 -8.92 -44.70 -23.85
CA HIS A 296 -9.60 -45.59 -22.92
C HIS A 296 -10.12 -46.78 -23.73
N PRO A 297 -9.63 -48.02 -23.51
CA PRO A 297 -10.24 -49.17 -24.16
C PRO A 297 -11.67 -49.30 -23.63
N LYS A 298 -12.63 -49.31 -24.56
CA LYS A 298 -14.02 -49.66 -24.28
C LYS A 298 -14.03 -51.09 -23.73
N LEU A 299 -14.29 -51.23 -22.44
CA LEU A 299 -14.70 -52.49 -21.85
C LEU A 299 -16.14 -52.76 -22.33
N TYR A 300 -16.27 -53.80 -23.15
CA TYR A 300 -17.52 -54.53 -23.36
C TYR A 300 -17.84 -55.35 -22.10
#